data_AF-A0A6B3H0E2-F1
#
_entry.id   AF-A0A6B3H0E2-F1
#
_cell.length_a   1.000
_cell.length_b   1.000
_cell.length_c   1.000
_cell.angle_alpha   90.00
_cell.angle_beta   90.00
_cell.angle_gamma   90.00
#
_symmetry.space_group_name_H-M   'P 1'
#
loop_
_entity.id
_entity.type
_entity.pdbx_description
1 polymer ?
#
loop_
_entity_poly.entity_id
_entity_poly.type
_entity_poly.pdbx_seq_one_letter_code
_entity_poly.pdbx_strand_id
1 'polypeptide(L)'
;DDDRRRRFDLTAPPLLRTTLIRRSETTELVLTGHHLVLDGWSLPLLVRELLHAYADIELPAPPAYPLHRAWLDAQDERGAA
;
A
#
# COMPACT_ATOMS: atom_id res chain seq x y z
N ASP A 1 15.19 -10.99 9.98
CA ASP A 1 14.37 -12.19 9.70
C ASP A 1 13.05 -12.26 10.46
N ASP A 2 13.00 -11.86 11.72
CA ASP A 2 11.79 -11.98 12.53
C ASP A 2 10.57 -11.27 11.95
N ASP A 3 10.74 -10.06 11.38
CA ASP A 3 9.61 -9.38 10.74
C ASP A 3 9.06 -10.18 9.55
N ARG A 4 9.93 -10.71 8.67
CA ARG A 4 9.50 -11.53 7.51
C ARG A 4 8.71 -12.78 7.93
N ARG A 5 8.99 -13.34 9.11
CA ARG A 5 8.28 -14.51 9.67
C ARG A 5 6.98 -14.13 10.37
N ARG A 6 6.84 -12.88 10.83
CA ARG A 6 5.64 -12.40 11.49
C ARG A 6 4.51 -12.24 10.47
N ARG A 7 3.53 -13.13 10.54
CA ARG A 7 2.33 -13.09 9.70
C ARG A 7 1.48 -11.85 9.98
N PHE A 8 0.70 -11.45 8.99
CA PHE A 8 -0.38 -10.48 9.17
C PHE A 8 -1.64 -11.19 9.63
N ASP A 9 -2.36 -10.57 10.57
CA ASP A 9 -3.76 -10.87 10.80
C ASP A 9 -4.57 -10.05 9.79
N LEU A 10 -5.30 -10.72 8.90
CA LEU A 10 -6.06 -10.09 7.83
C LEU A 10 -7.27 -9.29 8.32
N THR A 11 -7.67 -9.47 9.58
CA THR A 11 -8.78 -8.77 10.21
C THR A 11 -8.35 -7.51 10.97
N ALA A 12 -7.04 -7.35 11.20
CA ALA A 12 -6.49 -6.27 12.00
C ALA A 12 -5.63 -5.32 11.13
N PRO A 13 -6.17 -4.17 10.67
CA PRO A 13 -5.38 -3.18 9.97
C PRO A 13 -4.33 -2.52 10.89
N PRO A 14 -3.21 -2.00 10.36
CA PRO A 14 -2.82 -1.96 8.94
C PRO A 14 -2.10 -3.24 8.45
N LEU A 15 -2.36 -3.63 7.20
CA LEU A 15 -1.65 -4.74 6.53
C LEU A 15 -0.32 -4.30 5.88
N LEU A 16 0.30 -3.28 6.47
CA LEU A 16 1.58 -2.70 6.10
C LEU A 16 2.37 -2.42 7.38
N ARG A 17 3.65 -2.80 7.38
CA ARG A 17 4.59 -2.53 8.46
C ARG A 17 5.80 -1.81 7.91
N THR A 18 6.30 -0.87 8.68
CA THR A 18 7.49 -0.09 8.35
C THR A 18 8.56 -0.32 9.41
N THR A 19 9.81 -0.39 8.98
CA THR A 19 10.96 -0.47 9.90
C THR A 19 12.06 0.43 9.37
N LEU A 20 12.50 1.37 10.20
CA LEU A 20 13.61 2.26 9.90
C LEU A 20 14.86 1.74 10.60
N ILE A 21 15.83 1.30 9.82
CA ILE A 21 17.12 0.82 10.32
C ILE A 21 18.12 1.95 10.13
N ARG A 22 18.60 2.49 11.26
CA ARG A 22 19.66 3.51 11.26
C ARG A 22 21.01 2.83 11.46
N ARG A 23 21.92 3.07 10.53
CA ARG A 23 23.35 2.72 10.62
C ARG A 23 24.15 4.01 10.77
N SER A 24 25.47 3.90 10.97
CA SER A 24 26.34 5.06 11.15
C SER A 24 26.28 6.04 9.98
N GLU A 25 26.32 5.54 8.74
CA GLU A 25 26.39 6.35 7.52
C GLU A 25 25.13 6.25 6.64
N THR A 26 24.23 5.31 6.92
CA THR A 26 23.06 5.03 6.07
C THR A 26 21.81 4.81 6.89
N THR A 27 20.67 5.16 6.29
CA THR A 27 19.36 4.84 6.84
C THR A 27 18.60 4.01 5.81
N GLU A 28 18.12 2.84 6.22
CA GLU A 28 17.34 1.93 5.39
C GLU A 28 15.89 1.93 5.87
N LEU A 29 14.95 2.13 4.94
CA LEU A 29 13.53 1.95 5.20
C LEU A 29 13.07 0.63 4.60
N VAL A 30 12.57 -0.27 5.45
CA VAL A 30 11.99 -1.55 5.05
C VAL A 30 10.47 -1.44 5.12
N LEU A 31 9.81 -1.65 3.98
CA LEU A 31 8.36 -1.76 3.87
C LEU A 31 7.98 -3.23 3.69
N THR A 32 7.14 -3.75 4.57
CA THR A 32 6.60 -5.11 4.49
C THR A 32 5.09 -5.03 4.44
N GLY A 33 4.47 -5.45 3.35
CA GLY A 33 3.02 -5.37 3.16
C GLY A 33 2.43 -6.70 2.68
N HIS A 34 1.14 -6.90 2.93
CA HIS A 34 0.42 -8.08 2.47
C HIS A 34 -0.09 -7.89 1.03
N HIS A 35 0.03 -8.91 0.18
CA HIS A 35 -0.37 -8.82 -1.24
C HIS A 35 -1.86 -8.56 -1.48
N LEU A 36 -2.70 -8.77 -0.46
CA LEU A 36 -4.12 -8.42 -0.46
C LEU A 36 -4.36 -6.92 -0.70
N VAL A 37 -3.45 -6.05 -0.24
CA VAL A 37 -3.57 -4.58 -0.34
C VAL A 37 -2.46 -3.94 -1.16
N LEU A 38 -1.47 -4.72 -1.61
CA LEU A 38 -0.27 -4.25 -2.30
C LEU A 38 0.14 -5.23 -3.42
N ASP A 39 0.14 -4.74 -4.64
CA ASP A 39 0.48 -5.47 -5.86
C ASP A 39 1.59 -4.75 -6.66
N GLY A 40 1.93 -5.30 -7.82
CA GLY A 40 2.96 -4.73 -8.69
C GLY A 40 2.65 -3.34 -9.25
N TRP A 41 1.38 -2.92 -9.28
CA TRP A 41 0.96 -1.61 -9.78
C TRP A 41 0.87 -0.56 -8.68
N SER A 42 0.41 -0.95 -7.49
CA SER A 42 0.27 -0.07 -6.33
C SER A 42 1.60 0.22 -5.64
N LEU A 43 2.58 -0.71 -5.69
CA LEU A 43 3.88 -0.49 -5.04
C LEU A 43 4.65 0.72 -5.61
N PRO A 44 4.79 0.93 -6.93
CA PRO A 44 5.39 2.14 -7.48
C PRO A 44 4.66 3.44 -7.09
N LEU A 45 3.33 3.38 -6.99
CA LEU A 45 2.52 4.53 -6.56
C LEU A 45 2.81 4.87 -5.09
N LEU A 46 2.81 3.88 -4.20
CA LEU A 46 3.13 4.05 -2.79
C LEU A 46 4.53 4.66 -2.59
N VAL A 47 5.54 4.15 -3.30
CA VAL A 47 6.91 4.68 -3.21
C VAL A 47 6.96 6.13 -3.69
N ARG A 48 6.29 6.45 -4.80
CA ARG A 48 6.20 7.81 -5.30
C ARG A 48 5.56 8.73 -4.27
N GLU A 49 4.40 8.37 -3.73
CA GLU A 49 3.65 9.18 -2.75
C GLU A 49 4.44 9.38 -1.45
N LEU A 50 5.13 8.34 -0.98
CA LEU A 50 6.04 8.43 0.16
C LEU A 50 7.16 9.44 -0.06
N LEU A 51 7.78 9.45 -1.25
CA LEU A 51 8.83 10.41 -1.59
C LEU A 51 8.31 11.84 -1.71
N HIS A 52 7.09 12.04 -2.21
CA HIS A 52 6.44 13.36 -2.22
C HIS A 52 6.17 13.85 -0.79
N ALA A 53 5.60 13.00 0.06
CA ALA A 53 5.36 13.32 1.46
C ALA A 53 6.67 13.63 2.20
N TYR A 54 7.76 12.91 1.90
CA TYR A 54 9.08 13.19 2.46
C TYR A 54 9.66 14.53 2.01
N ALA A 55 9.32 14.99 0.80
CA ALA A 55 9.70 16.28 0.25
C ALA A 55 8.72 17.42 0.61
N ASP A 56 7.75 17.17 1.50
CA ASP A 56 6.69 18.10 1.88
C ASP A 56 5.83 18.59 0.67
N ILE A 57 5.66 17.71 -0.32
CA ILE A 57 4.81 17.95 -1.48
C ILE A 57 3.43 17.34 -1.22
N GLU A 58 2.41 18.18 -1.16
CA GLU A 58 1.02 17.76 -1.00
C GLU A 58 0.48 17.12 -2.28
N LEU A 59 -0.21 15.99 -2.14
CA LEU A 59 -0.85 15.27 -3.23
C LEU A 59 -2.37 15.30 -3.05
N PRO A 60 -3.14 15.32 -4.15
CA PRO A 60 -4.59 15.21 -4.07
C PRO A 60 -4.99 13.87 -3.42
N ALA A 61 -6.07 13.90 -2.63
CA ALA A 61 -6.59 12.69 -2.03
C ALA A 61 -6.99 11.66 -3.12
N PRO A 62 -6.58 10.39 -2.98
CA PRO A 62 -6.98 9.37 -3.94
C PRO A 62 -8.48 9.08 -3.81
N PRO A 63 -9.14 8.63 -4.90
CA PRO A 63 -10.52 8.18 -4.83
C PRO A 63 -10.65 7.00 -3.87
N ALA A 64 -11.75 6.95 -3.12
CA ALA A 64 -12.00 5.89 -2.15
C ALA A 64 -12.20 4.53 -2.86
N TYR A 65 -11.54 3.48 -2.38
CA TYR A 65 -11.65 2.12 -2.94
C TYR A 65 -13.10 1.59 -3.11
N PRO A 66 -14.08 1.91 -2.23
CA PRO A 66 -15.47 1.53 -2.46
C PRO A 66 -16.06 2.03 -3.79
N LEU A 67 -15.57 3.15 -4.33
CA LEU A 67 -16.01 3.64 -5.65
C LEU A 67 -15.52 2.73 -6.77
N HIS A 68 -14.27 2.28 -6.70
CA HIS A 68 -13.73 1.32 -7.66
C HIS A 68 -14.49 -0.02 -7.60
N ARG A 69 -14.83 -0.49 -6.40
CA ARG A 69 -15.66 -1.68 -6.23
C ARG A 69 -17.05 -1.52 -6.85
N ALA A 70 -17.74 -0.42 -6.56
CA ALA A 70 -19.04 -0.15 -7.16
C ALA A 70 -18.97 -0.06 -8.71
N TRP A 71 -17.87 0.49 -9.25
CA TRP A 71 -17.64 0.51 -10.69
C TRP A 71 -17.43 -0.90 -11.27
N LEU A 72 -16.67 -1.76 -10.58
CA LEU A 72 -16.46 -3.16 -10.98
C LEU A 72 -17.78 -3.93 -10.99
N ASP A 73 -18.57 -3.83 -9.92
CA ASP A 73 -19.87 -4.49 -9.80
C ASP A 73 -20.80 -4.12 -10.98
N ALA A 74 -20.80 -2.84 -11.37
CA ALA A 74 -21.57 -2.35 -12.52
C ALA A 74 -21.01 -2.79 -13.89
N GLN A 75 -19.74 -3.22 -14.00
CA GLN A 75 -19.25 -3.86 -15.22
C GLN A 75 -19.71 -5.31 -15.31
N ASP A 76 -19.68 -6.03 -14.19
CA ASP A 76 -20.06 -7.44 -14.12
C ASP A 76 -21.54 -7.62 -14.50
N GLU A 77 -22.43 -6.76 -13.99
CA GLU A 77 -23.86 -6.78 -14.37
C GLU A 77 -24.08 -6.55 -15.86
N ARG A 78 -23.28 -5.68 -16.50
CA ARG A 78 -23.37 -5.40 -17.94
C ARG A 78 -22.83 -6.52 -18.81
N GLY A 79 -21.81 -7.24 -18.35
CA GLY A 79 -21.23 -8.37 -19.08
C GLY A 79 -22.08 -9.64 -18.97
N ALA A 80 -22.94 -9.74 -17.95
CA ALA A 80 -23.85 -10.87 -17.74
C ALA A 80 -25.19 -10.74 -18.50
N ALA A 81 -25.48 -9.58 -19.09
CA ALA A 81 -26.67 -9.29 -19.89
C ALA A 81 -26.41 -9.51 -21.39
#